data_AF-A0A9P9RD74-F1
#
_entry.id   AF-A0A9P9RD74-F1
#
_cell.length_a   1.000
_cell.length_b   1.000
_cell.length_c   1.000
_cell.angle_alpha   90.00
_cell.angle_beta   90.00
_cell.angle_gamma   90.00
#
_symmetry.space_group_name_H-M   'P 1'
#
loop_
_entity.id
_entity.type
_entity.pdbx_description
1 polymer ?
#
loop_
_entity_poly.entity_id
_entity_poly.type
_entity_poly.pdbx_seq_one_letter_code
_entity_poly.pdbx_strand_id
1 'polypeptide(L)'
;MISHGNRLFLRRLLRSRTTKILLVLLIVVNILDVLRIHRNILDADRTPTPKLSQPAERIYIASMHFNNEDILKKHWNNAVIELAKTLHPENVFVSVYESGSWDNSKAELLKLDNELERLGVPHRVEVSDVTHENELEAENKDEGWIDTARGKRELRRIPYLARLRNKTLRDLLELHKKGTRFDKVLFLNDVVFTTDDVLKLLDTNGGDYAAACSLDFSKPPSYYDTFALRDTAGQSHTTQSWPYFKSSASRNALVNHLDAVPVTSCWNGIVVMPAEPFVSSSKLRFRGVADSLAEHHLEGSECCLIHADNPLSKTRGVYLNPRVRVGYNMAAYQAVHPEQGAWVSVWDIFSGLWINRLKRWTMVTFERWVVRRRIARWEKEGLGRREPGEFCLINEMQVLVARGWAHV
;
A
#
# COMPACT_ATOMS: atom_id res chain seq x y z
N MET A 1 22.91 26.09 -30.45
CA MET A 1 23.08 25.89 -31.91
C MET A 1 24.21 24.91 -32.14
N ILE A 2 23.96 23.76 -32.80
CA ILE A 2 25.01 22.78 -33.12
C ILE A 2 25.82 23.31 -34.32
N SER A 3 27.14 23.44 -34.15
CA SER A 3 28.07 23.87 -35.21
C SER A 3 27.89 23.08 -36.51
N HIS A 4 28.09 23.72 -37.67
CA HIS A 4 27.96 23.11 -38.99
C HIS A 4 28.87 21.87 -39.15
N GLY A 5 30.08 21.90 -38.57
CA GLY A 5 31.00 20.76 -38.52
C GLY A 5 30.44 19.57 -37.72
N ASN A 6 29.80 19.85 -36.58
CA ASN A 6 29.16 18.81 -35.75
C ASN A 6 27.95 18.19 -36.47
N ARG A 7 27.19 18.97 -37.26
CA ARG A 7 26.09 18.45 -38.10
C ARG A 7 26.59 17.51 -39.20
N LEU A 8 27.71 17.83 -39.85
CA LEU A 8 28.32 16.96 -40.87
C LEU A 8 28.92 15.69 -40.27
N PHE A 9 29.58 15.81 -39.11
CA PHE A 9 30.12 14.67 -38.37
C PHE A 9 29.01 13.71 -37.92
N LEU A 10 27.92 14.22 -37.31
CA LEU A 10 26.75 13.41 -36.94
C LEU A 10 26.12 12.70 -38.15
N ARG A 11 26.00 13.40 -39.29
CA ARG A 11 25.50 12.80 -40.54
C ARG A 11 26.42 11.69 -41.08
N ARG A 12 27.74 11.83 -40.94
CA ARG A 12 28.72 10.82 -41.37
C ARG A 12 28.73 9.62 -40.42
N LEU A 13 28.61 9.86 -39.11
CA LEU A 13 28.50 8.84 -38.08
C LEU A 13 27.22 8.00 -38.26
N LEU A 14 26.05 8.63 -38.40
CA LEU A 14 24.77 7.94 -38.64
C LEU A 14 24.71 7.21 -40.00
N ARG A 15 25.58 7.57 -40.95
CA ARG A 15 25.72 6.87 -42.25
C ARG A 15 26.67 5.67 -42.19
N SER A 16 27.49 5.52 -41.15
CA SER A 16 28.37 4.37 -40.98
C SER A 16 27.58 3.08 -40.86
N ARG A 17 28.06 2.01 -41.52
CA ARG A 17 27.47 0.66 -41.41
C ARG A 17 27.46 0.18 -39.96
N THR A 18 28.51 0.47 -39.19
CA THR A 18 28.61 0.07 -37.78
C THR A 18 27.54 0.73 -36.92
N THR A 19 27.35 2.04 -37.05
CA THR A 19 26.32 2.79 -36.32
C THR A 19 24.91 2.31 -36.68
N LYS A 20 24.65 2.03 -37.97
CA LYS A 20 23.37 1.43 -38.39
C LYS A 20 23.14 0.06 -37.77
N ILE A 21 24.14 -0.82 -37.77
CA ILE A 21 24.07 -2.16 -37.16
C ILE A 21 23.80 -2.03 -35.65
N LEU A 22 24.51 -1.16 -34.94
CA LEU A 22 24.31 -0.92 -33.51
C LEU A 22 22.90 -0.37 -33.20
N LEU A 23 22.38 0.55 -34.02
CA LEU A 23 21.02 1.07 -33.86
C LEU A 23 19.97 -0.01 -34.10
N VAL A 24 20.14 -0.83 -35.14
CA VAL A 24 19.25 -1.96 -35.41
C VAL A 24 19.30 -2.96 -34.25
N LEU A 25 20.49 -3.32 -33.78
CA LEU A 25 20.65 -4.24 -32.65
C LEU A 25 20.01 -3.67 -31.37
N LEU A 26 20.17 -2.37 -31.10
CA LEU A 26 19.51 -1.70 -29.98
C LEU A 26 17.98 -1.79 -30.09
N ILE A 27 17.43 -1.52 -31.28
CA ILE A 27 15.97 -1.62 -31.52
C ILE A 27 15.49 -3.05 -31.30
N VAL A 28 16.20 -4.03 -31.88
CA VAL A 28 15.85 -5.46 -31.75
C VAL A 28 15.90 -5.89 -30.28
N VAL A 29 16.95 -5.53 -29.54
CA VAL A 29 17.06 -5.85 -28.10
C VAL A 29 15.93 -5.21 -27.30
N ASN A 30 15.55 -3.96 -27.58
CA ASN A 30 14.44 -3.31 -26.88
C ASN A 30 13.09 -3.99 -27.20
N ILE A 31 12.86 -4.36 -28.46
CA ILE A 31 11.65 -5.09 -28.85
C ILE A 31 11.59 -6.45 -28.13
N LEU A 32 12.68 -7.22 -28.16
CA LEU A 32 12.76 -8.51 -27.49
C LEU A 32 12.56 -8.39 -25.97
N ASP A 33 13.13 -7.36 -25.34
CA ASP A 33 12.96 -7.12 -23.90
C ASP A 33 11.51 -6.76 -23.55
N VAL A 34 10.88 -5.87 -24.33
CA VAL A 34 9.46 -5.52 -24.14
C VAL A 34 8.56 -6.76 -24.32
N LEU A 35 8.79 -7.57 -25.35
CA LEU A 35 8.02 -8.78 -25.59
C LEU A 35 8.24 -9.83 -24.50
N ARG A 36 9.47 -9.97 -23.99
CA ARG A 36 9.82 -10.83 -22.84
C ARG A 36 9.03 -10.41 -21.61
N ILE A 37 9.04 -9.12 -21.27
CA ILE A 37 8.33 -8.58 -20.11
C ILE A 37 6.81 -8.80 -20.26
N HIS A 38 6.27 -8.47 -21.43
CA HIS A 38 4.83 -8.66 -21.71
C HIS A 38 4.42 -10.13 -21.55
N ARG A 39 5.24 -11.05 -22.07
CA ARG A 39 5.02 -12.48 -21.90
C ARG A 39 5.09 -12.92 -20.44
N ASN A 40 6.06 -12.43 -19.67
CA ASN A 40 6.16 -12.76 -18.25
C ASN A 40 4.92 -12.30 -17.45
N ILE A 41 4.39 -11.11 -17.76
CA ILE A 41 3.14 -10.61 -17.14
C ILE A 41 1.96 -11.54 -17.50
N LEU A 42 1.82 -11.90 -18.78
CA LEU A 42 0.78 -12.84 -19.23
C LEU A 42 0.87 -14.21 -18.55
N ASP A 43 2.07 -14.79 -18.52
CA ASP A 43 2.28 -16.14 -17.99
C ASP A 43 2.02 -16.18 -16.47
N ALA A 44 2.37 -15.11 -15.74
CA ALA A 44 2.08 -15.00 -14.32
C ALA A 44 0.59 -14.79 -14.01
N ASP A 45 -0.12 -13.97 -14.80
CA ASP A 45 -1.57 -13.78 -14.62
C ASP A 45 -2.36 -15.08 -14.89
N ARG A 46 -1.80 -15.98 -15.70
CA ARG A 46 -2.33 -17.34 -15.96
C ARG A 46 -1.91 -18.37 -14.91
N THR A 47 -0.99 -18.03 -14.01
CA THR A 47 -0.53 -18.97 -13.00
C THR A 47 -1.69 -19.30 -12.06
N PRO A 48 -2.02 -20.59 -11.86
CA PRO A 48 -3.11 -20.99 -10.99
C PRO A 48 -2.96 -20.42 -9.58
N THR A 49 -4.08 -20.17 -8.92
CA THR A 49 -4.08 -19.75 -7.52
C THR A 49 -3.33 -20.77 -6.66
N PRO A 50 -2.45 -20.33 -5.75
CA PRO A 50 -1.79 -21.21 -4.81
C PRO A 50 -2.80 -22.03 -4.03
N LYS A 51 -2.48 -23.30 -3.79
CA LYS A 51 -3.26 -24.14 -2.87
C LYS A 51 -3.02 -23.66 -1.45
N LEU A 52 -4.04 -23.78 -0.60
CA LEU A 52 -3.89 -23.51 0.83
C LEU A 52 -2.76 -24.36 1.42
N SER A 53 -1.86 -23.69 2.14
CA SER A 53 -0.76 -24.32 2.86
C SER A 53 -1.29 -25.35 3.85
N GLN A 54 -0.51 -26.42 4.05
CA GLN A 54 -0.78 -27.47 5.04
C GLN A 54 0.37 -27.50 6.05
N PRO A 55 0.10 -27.35 7.37
CA PRO A 55 -1.22 -27.16 8.00
C PRO A 55 -1.85 -25.81 7.65
N ALA A 56 -3.19 -25.74 7.72
CA ALA A 56 -3.94 -24.53 7.41
C ALA A 56 -3.58 -23.39 8.40
N GLU A 57 -3.17 -22.25 7.86
CA GLU A 57 -2.87 -21.06 8.65
C GLU A 57 -4.16 -20.43 9.20
N ARG A 58 -4.10 -19.93 10.44
CA ARG A 58 -5.20 -19.17 11.05
C ARG A 58 -5.01 -17.68 10.77
N ILE A 59 -6.03 -17.06 10.17
CA ILE A 59 -5.96 -15.69 9.66
C ILE A 59 -6.90 -14.78 10.47
N TYR A 60 -6.34 -13.71 11.03
CA TYR A 60 -7.11 -12.63 11.63
C TYR A 60 -7.35 -11.53 10.60
N ILE A 61 -8.59 -11.32 10.18
CA ILE A 61 -8.96 -10.30 9.19
C ILE A 61 -9.34 -9.02 9.93
N ALA A 62 -8.72 -7.89 9.58
CA ALA A 62 -8.97 -6.59 10.18
C ALA A 62 -9.34 -5.55 9.11
N SER A 63 -10.46 -4.85 9.29
CA SER A 63 -10.91 -3.81 8.36
C SER A 63 -11.49 -2.60 9.08
N MET A 64 -11.38 -1.43 8.44
CA MET A 64 -12.03 -0.20 8.90
C MET A 64 -12.77 0.49 7.74
N HIS A 65 -13.95 1.05 8.03
CA HIS A 65 -14.82 1.66 7.01
C HIS A 65 -15.37 3.03 7.43
N PHE A 66 -15.54 3.91 6.44
CA PHE A 66 -16.19 5.21 6.58
C PHE A 66 -16.78 5.65 5.22
N ASN A 67 -18.10 5.81 5.14
CA ASN A 67 -18.86 6.15 3.93
C ASN A 67 -18.58 5.21 2.74
N ASN A 68 -18.74 3.90 2.98
CA ASN A 68 -18.46 2.83 2.04
C ASN A 68 -19.70 2.03 1.62
N GLU A 69 -20.93 2.56 1.73
CA GLU A 69 -22.17 1.81 1.49
C GLU A 69 -22.13 1.06 0.15
N ASP A 70 -21.76 1.76 -0.93
CA ASP A 70 -21.83 1.22 -2.29
C ASP A 70 -20.92 0.00 -2.48
N ILE A 71 -19.67 0.08 -1.99
CA ILE A 71 -18.70 -1.01 -2.14
C ILE A 71 -19.00 -2.17 -1.18
N LEU A 72 -19.45 -1.87 0.04
CA LEU A 72 -19.87 -2.87 1.02
C LEU A 72 -21.00 -3.72 0.48
N LYS A 73 -22.05 -3.06 -0.01
CA LYS A 73 -23.26 -3.69 -0.54
C LYS A 73 -23.01 -4.50 -1.80
N LYS A 74 -22.22 -3.98 -2.74
CA LYS A 74 -22.05 -4.61 -4.06
C LYS A 74 -20.97 -5.69 -4.08
N HIS A 75 -19.92 -5.55 -3.27
CA HIS A 75 -18.70 -6.35 -3.44
C HIS A 75 -18.08 -6.81 -2.13
N TRP A 76 -17.68 -5.88 -1.26
CA TRP A 76 -16.75 -6.16 -0.15
C TRP A 76 -17.30 -7.19 0.84
N ASN A 77 -18.57 -7.07 1.27
CA ASN A 77 -19.18 -8.03 2.20
C ASN A 77 -19.16 -9.45 1.64
N ASN A 78 -19.59 -9.62 0.38
CA ASN A 78 -19.60 -10.93 -0.27
C ASN A 78 -18.18 -11.49 -0.43
N ALA A 79 -17.19 -10.65 -0.75
CA ALA A 79 -15.80 -11.08 -0.87
C ALA A 79 -15.23 -11.60 0.47
N VAL A 80 -15.54 -10.94 1.59
CA VAL A 80 -15.15 -11.42 2.93
C VAL A 80 -15.82 -12.75 3.28
N ILE A 81 -17.10 -12.90 2.95
CA ILE A 81 -17.85 -14.15 3.17
C ILE A 81 -17.22 -15.31 2.38
N GLU A 82 -16.95 -15.11 1.08
CA GLU A 82 -16.34 -16.14 0.23
C GLU A 82 -14.92 -16.48 0.65
N LEU A 83 -14.15 -15.48 1.09
CA LEU A 83 -12.83 -15.69 1.66
C LEU A 83 -12.89 -16.53 2.95
N ALA A 84 -13.79 -16.19 3.88
CA ALA A 84 -13.96 -16.93 5.14
C ALA A 84 -14.37 -18.39 4.90
N LYS A 85 -15.26 -18.64 3.93
CA LYS A 85 -15.62 -20.01 3.51
C LYS A 85 -14.41 -20.75 2.94
N THR A 86 -13.62 -20.10 2.10
CA THR A 86 -12.45 -20.72 1.44
C THR A 86 -11.33 -21.05 2.43
N LEU A 87 -11.06 -20.16 3.37
CA LEU A 87 -10.07 -20.36 4.44
C LEU A 87 -10.53 -21.30 5.56
N HIS A 88 -11.80 -21.73 5.50
CA HIS A 88 -12.55 -22.43 6.55
C HIS A 88 -12.89 -21.52 7.74
N PRO A 89 -14.19 -21.44 8.14
CA PRO A 89 -14.65 -20.58 9.24
C PRO A 89 -13.86 -20.69 10.55
N GLU A 90 -13.41 -21.89 10.91
CA GLU A 90 -12.67 -22.17 12.15
C GLU A 90 -11.23 -21.61 12.17
N ASN A 91 -10.68 -21.30 10.99
CA ASN A 91 -9.33 -20.75 10.84
C ASN A 91 -9.35 -19.23 10.71
N VAL A 92 -10.53 -18.60 10.68
CA VAL A 92 -10.65 -17.16 10.45
C VAL A 92 -11.27 -16.47 11.66
N PHE A 93 -10.81 -15.26 11.93
CA PHE A 93 -11.56 -14.30 12.76
C PHE A 93 -11.72 -13.00 11.98
N VAL A 94 -12.93 -12.42 11.97
CA VAL A 94 -13.20 -11.17 11.23
C VAL A 94 -13.45 -10.02 12.20
N SER A 95 -12.60 -9.00 12.19
CA SER A 95 -12.77 -7.76 12.96
C SER A 95 -13.01 -6.58 12.03
N VAL A 96 -14.17 -5.94 12.15
CA VAL A 96 -14.54 -4.77 11.36
C VAL A 96 -14.91 -3.61 12.28
N TYR A 97 -14.38 -2.43 12.00
CA TYR A 97 -14.73 -1.20 12.69
C TYR A 97 -15.25 -0.13 11.72
N GLU A 98 -16.46 0.35 11.95
CA GLU A 98 -17.07 1.46 11.22
C GLU A 98 -16.94 2.75 12.05
N SER A 99 -16.41 3.81 11.45
CA SER A 99 -16.04 5.05 12.16
C SER A 99 -17.01 6.22 11.97
N GLY A 100 -18.32 5.98 12.06
CA GLY A 100 -19.32 7.04 12.11
C GLY A 100 -19.73 7.59 10.74
N SER A 101 -20.05 6.69 9.81
CA SER A 101 -20.51 6.98 8.45
C SER A 101 -21.82 7.76 8.44
N TRP A 102 -21.96 8.61 7.43
CA TRP A 102 -23.15 9.39 7.10
C TRP A 102 -24.10 8.65 6.16
N ASP A 103 -23.61 7.65 5.44
CA ASP A 103 -24.39 6.79 4.53
C ASP A 103 -24.85 5.51 5.24
N ASN A 104 -25.40 4.56 4.47
CA ASN A 104 -25.93 3.32 5.04
C ASN A 104 -24.85 2.25 5.34
N SER A 105 -23.56 2.61 5.42
CA SER A 105 -22.46 1.66 5.70
C SER A 105 -22.71 0.82 6.94
N LYS A 106 -23.23 1.45 8.01
CA LYS A 106 -23.55 0.75 9.27
C LYS A 106 -24.52 -0.41 9.03
N ALA A 107 -25.61 -0.16 8.30
CA ALA A 107 -26.61 -1.19 8.04
C ALA A 107 -26.08 -2.29 7.12
N GLU A 108 -25.25 -1.96 6.12
CA GLU A 108 -24.63 -2.98 5.26
C GLU A 108 -23.63 -3.84 6.04
N LEU A 109 -22.89 -3.28 7.00
CA LEU A 109 -22.00 -4.06 7.87
C LEU A 109 -22.77 -4.94 8.87
N LEU A 110 -23.92 -4.49 9.37
CA LEU A 110 -24.79 -5.35 10.20
C LEU A 110 -25.37 -6.53 9.41
N LYS A 111 -25.53 -6.43 8.09
CA LYS A 111 -25.89 -7.60 7.26
C LYS A 111 -24.74 -8.59 7.17
N LEU A 112 -23.50 -8.10 7.06
CA LEU A 112 -22.31 -8.95 7.09
C LEU A 112 -22.19 -9.69 8.43
N ASP A 113 -22.38 -8.98 9.55
CA ASP A 113 -22.38 -9.55 10.91
C ASP A 113 -23.34 -10.75 11.02
N ASN A 114 -24.60 -10.58 10.63
CA ASN A 114 -25.60 -11.65 10.64
C ASN A 114 -25.22 -12.85 9.74
N GLU A 115 -24.61 -12.60 8.59
CA GLU A 115 -24.21 -13.66 7.66
C GLU A 115 -22.96 -14.42 8.17
N LEU A 116 -22.01 -13.73 8.79
CA LEU A 116 -20.86 -14.36 9.46
C LEU A 116 -21.30 -15.23 10.63
N GLU A 117 -22.26 -14.76 11.44
CA GLU A 117 -22.88 -15.53 12.53
C GLU A 117 -23.55 -16.80 12.00
N ARG A 118 -24.35 -16.68 10.93
CA ARG A 118 -25.02 -17.82 10.29
C ARG A 118 -24.05 -18.87 9.77
N LEU A 119 -22.87 -18.45 9.31
CA LEU A 119 -21.80 -19.32 8.82
C LEU A 119 -20.89 -19.86 9.94
N GLY A 120 -21.09 -19.44 11.20
CA GLY A 120 -20.28 -19.85 12.34
C GLY A 120 -18.85 -19.30 12.28
N VAL A 121 -18.61 -18.19 11.57
CA VAL A 121 -17.31 -17.53 11.51
C VAL A 121 -17.16 -16.65 12.76
N PRO A 122 -16.14 -16.86 13.62
CA PRO A 122 -15.88 -15.95 14.74
C PRO A 122 -15.62 -14.52 14.25
N HIS A 123 -16.33 -13.54 14.80
CA HIS A 123 -16.20 -12.16 14.32
C HIS A 123 -16.54 -11.11 15.39
N ARG A 124 -16.20 -9.86 15.07
CA ARG A 124 -16.69 -8.65 15.72
C ARG A 124 -16.91 -7.57 14.66
N VAL A 125 -18.15 -7.14 14.48
CA VAL A 125 -18.50 -5.95 13.71
C VAL A 125 -18.94 -4.86 14.67
N GLU A 126 -18.13 -3.81 14.81
CA GLU A 126 -18.45 -2.67 15.67
C GLU A 126 -18.76 -1.43 14.81
N VAL A 127 -19.92 -0.81 15.05
CA VAL A 127 -20.35 0.44 14.40
C VAL A 127 -20.37 1.59 15.39
N SER A 128 -19.88 2.76 14.99
CA SER A 128 -19.72 3.92 15.88
C SER A 128 -20.77 4.99 15.61
N ASP A 129 -21.38 5.54 16.67
CA ASP A 129 -22.24 6.73 16.56
C ASP A 129 -21.46 8.04 16.65
N VAL A 130 -20.18 7.98 17.00
CA VAL A 130 -19.28 9.15 16.95
C VAL A 130 -18.90 9.40 15.50
N THR A 131 -19.43 10.47 14.93
CA THR A 131 -19.12 10.93 13.58
C THR A 131 -17.81 11.72 13.55
N HIS A 132 -17.28 11.97 12.34
CA HIS A 132 -16.15 12.88 12.18
C HIS A 132 -16.43 14.29 12.71
N GLU A 133 -17.67 14.79 12.63
CA GLU A 133 -18.03 16.10 13.21
C GLU A 133 -17.86 16.09 14.73
N ASN A 134 -18.30 15.02 15.39
CA ASN A 134 -18.12 14.87 16.83
C ASN A 134 -16.63 14.78 17.23
N GLU A 135 -15.80 14.11 16.42
CA GLU A 135 -14.35 14.07 16.64
C GLU A 135 -13.71 15.46 16.52
N LEU A 136 -14.20 16.30 15.61
CA LEU A 136 -13.71 17.69 15.43
C LEU A 136 -14.17 18.64 16.55
N GLU A 137 -15.28 18.29 17.20
CA GLU A 137 -15.88 19.02 18.32
C GLU A 137 -15.38 18.54 19.70
N ALA A 138 -14.45 17.58 19.74
CA ALA A 138 -13.91 17.06 21.00
C ALA A 138 -13.42 18.18 21.93
N GLU A 139 -13.82 18.10 23.20
CA GLU A 139 -13.47 19.10 24.23
C GLU A 139 -11.96 19.13 24.50
N ASN A 140 -11.33 17.96 24.53
CA ASN A 140 -9.89 17.84 24.68
C ASN A 140 -9.23 17.80 23.29
N LYS A 141 -8.40 18.82 23.02
CA LYS A 141 -7.63 18.99 21.77
C LYS A 141 -6.12 18.88 22.01
N ASP A 142 -5.70 17.91 22.81
CA ASP A 142 -4.30 17.66 23.15
C ASP A 142 -3.60 16.79 22.09
N GLU A 143 -3.41 15.50 22.36
CA GLU A 143 -2.65 14.57 21.52
C GLU A 143 -3.31 14.38 20.15
N GLY A 144 -2.50 14.46 19.09
CA GLY A 144 -2.96 14.34 17.72
C GLY A 144 -3.63 15.58 17.15
N TRP A 145 -3.61 16.72 17.86
CA TRP A 145 -4.07 18.02 17.36
C TRP A 145 -2.90 18.94 17.07
N ILE A 146 -3.06 19.82 16.08
CA ILE A 146 -2.02 20.78 15.67
C ILE A 146 -2.61 22.13 15.31
N ASP A 147 -1.86 23.18 15.61
CA ASP A 147 -2.18 24.54 15.17
C ASP A 147 -1.73 24.72 13.72
N THR A 148 -2.69 25.03 12.84
CA THR A 148 -2.41 25.18 11.40
C THR A 148 -2.21 26.64 11.00
N ALA A 149 -1.66 26.86 9.81
CA ALA A 149 -1.53 28.20 9.23
C ALA A 149 -2.89 28.93 9.06
N ARG A 150 -4.02 28.21 9.18
CA ARG A 150 -5.37 28.79 9.18
C ARG A 150 -5.76 29.42 10.52
N GLY A 151 -4.88 29.40 11.52
CA GLY A 151 -5.16 29.93 12.86
C GLY A 151 -6.16 29.09 13.65
N LYS A 152 -6.26 27.79 13.33
CA LYS A 152 -7.17 26.85 14.00
C LYS A 152 -6.37 25.66 14.54
N ARG A 153 -6.85 25.13 15.67
CA ARG A 153 -6.39 23.86 16.21
C ARG A 153 -7.20 22.72 15.60
N GLU A 154 -6.54 21.86 14.84
CA GLU A 154 -7.19 20.88 13.97
C GLU A 154 -6.65 19.48 14.22
N LEU A 155 -7.54 18.48 14.16
CA LEU A 155 -7.20 17.09 14.41
C LEU A 155 -6.41 16.53 13.23
N ARG A 156 -5.24 15.96 13.51
CA ARG A 156 -4.38 15.35 12.50
C ARG A 156 -4.99 14.04 12.01
N ARG A 157 -4.94 13.83 10.69
CA ARG A 157 -5.51 12.66 10.03
C ARG A 157 -4.82 11.35 10.47
N ILE A 158 -3.49 11.35 10.52
CA ILE A 158 -2.74 10.09 10.70
C ILE A 158 -2.86 9.52 12.12
N PRO A 159 -2.68 10.29 13.21
CA PRO A 159 -2.94 9.78 14.55
C PRO A 159 -4.37 9.26 14.72
N TYR A 160 -5.35 9.93 14.11
CA TYR A 160 -6.74 9.46 14.06
C TYR A 160 -6.86 8.09 13.40
N LEU A 161 -6.35 7.90 12.17
CA LEU A 161 -6.39 6.61 11.47
C LEU A 161 -5.63 5.51 12.23
N ALA A 162 -4.46 5.83 12.81
CA ALA A 162 -3.70 4.90 13.61
C ALA A 162 -4.48 4.38 14.82
N ARG A 163 -5.21 5.27 15.52
CA ARG A 163 -6.10 4.89 16.63
C ARG A 163 -7.18 3.91 16.17
N LEU A 164 -7.80 4.15 15.01
CA LEU A 164 -8.83 3.28 14.46
C LEU A 164 -8.28 1.90 14.06
N ARG A 165 -7.13 1.84 13.37
CA ARG A 165 -6.48 0.56 13.03
C ARG A 165 -6.05 -0.22 14.27
N ASN A 166 -5.62 0.46 15.33
CA ASN A 166 -5.32 -0.22 16.58
C ASN A 166 -6.58 -0.74 17.29
N LYS A 167 -7.75 -0.14 17.06
CA LYS A 167 -9.03 -0.62 17.60
C LYS A 167 -9.41 -1.96 16.98
N THR A 168 -9.20 -2.14 15.68
CA THR A 168 -9.45 -3.42 14.98
C THR A 168 -8.48 -4.54 15.38
N LEU A 169 -7.43 -4.25 16.17
CA LEU A 169 -6.50 -5.26 16.68
C LEU A 169 -6.81 -5.69 18.11
N ARG A 170 -7.82 -5.13 18.78
CA ARG A 170 -8.10 -5.44 20.19
C ARG A 170 -8.46 -6.91 20.40
N ASP A 171 -9.32 -7.47 19.55
CA ASP A 171 -9.71 -8.88 19.68
C ASP A 171 -8.54 -9.82 19.44
N LEU A 172 -7.61 -9.50 18.52
CA LEU A 172 -6.38 -10.29 18.33
C LEU A 172 -5.62 -10.43 19.66
N LEU A 173 -5.49 -9.35 20.42
CA LEU A 173 -4.78 -9.35 21.71
C LEU A 173 -5.56 -10.09 22.79
N GLU A 174 -6.87 -9.91 22.86
CA GLU A 174 -7.73 -10.58 23.84
C GLU A 174 -7.79 -12.09 23.59
N LEU A 175 -7.98 -12.50 22.35
CA LEU A 175 -7.96 -13.89 21.92
C LEU A 175 -6.60 -14.53 22.19
N HIS A 176 -5.50 -13.80 21.96
CA HIS A 176 -4.16 -14.26 22.32
C HIS A 176 -4.03 -14.52 23.83
N LYS A 177 -4.52 -13.62 24.68
CA LYS A 177 -4.52 -13.85 26.14
C LYS A 177 -5.36 -15.06 26.54
N LYS A 178 -6.44 -15.35 25.82
CA LYS A 178 -7.32 -16.52 26.02
C LYS A 178 -6.75 -17.82 25.45
N GLY A 179 -5.57 -17.80 24.82
CA GLY A 179 -4.90 -18.98 24.28
C GLY A 179 -5.14 -19.24 22.79
N THR A 180 -6.03 -18.49 22.14
CA THR A 180 -6.21 -18.56 20.68
C THR A 180 -5.01 -17.94 19.98
N ARG A 181 -4.52 -18.56 18.91
CA ARG A 181 -3.37 -18.09 18.13
C ARG A 181 -3.79 -17.91 16.67
N PHE A 182 -3.24 -16.89 16.04
CA PHE A 182 -3.33 -16.63 14.61
C PHE A 182 -1.92 -16.55 14.06
N ASP A 183 -1.73 -16.99 12.83
CA ASP A 183 -0.43 -16.98 12.15
C ASP A 183 -0.19 -15.63 11.47
N LYS A 184 -1.24 -15.09 10.84
CA LYS A 184 -1.18 -13.85 10.07
C LYS A 184 -2.37 -12.94 10.37
N VAL A 185 -2.14 -11.65 10.20
CA VAL A 185 -3.16 -10.60 10.17
C VAL A 185 -3.29 -10.12 8.73
N LEU A 186 -4.51 -10.23 8.18
CA LEU A 186 -4.89 -9.71 6.87
C LEU A 186 -5.64 -8.38 7.08
N PHE A 187 -5.03 -7.28 6.67
CA PHE A 187 -5.68 -5.97 6.69
C PHE A 187 -6.33 -5.70 5.34
N LEU A 188 -7.63 -5.41 5.36
CA LEU A 188 -8.43 -5.06 4.19
C LEU A 188 -8.83 -3.58 4.27
N ASN A 189 -8.59 -2.82 3.20
CA ASN A 189 -9.26 -1.55 2.99
C ASN A 189 -10.63 -1.77 2.31
N ASP A 190 -11.32 -0.67 2.05
CA ASP A 190 -12.52 -0.51 1.22
C ASP A 190 -12.22 -0.67 -0.29
N VAL A 191 -11.70 -1.83 -0.68
CA VAL A 191 -11.36 -2.17 -2.07
C VAL A 191 -12.11 -3.39 -2.58
N VAL A 192 -12.28 -3.49 -3.89
CA VAL A 192 -12.73 -4.69 -4.60
C VAL A 192 -11.55 -5.65 -4.69
N PHE A 193 -11.78 -6.89 -4.23
CA PHE A 193 -10.82 -7.98 -4.27
C PHE A 193 -11.54 -9.32 -4.43
N THR A 194 -10.79 -10.36 -4.78
CA THR A 194 -11.25 -11.75 -4.82
C THR A 194 -10.51 -12.63 -3.83
N THR A 195 -11.04 -13.83 -3.57
CA THR A 195 -10.32 -14.84 -2.78
C THR A 195 -8.97 -15.18 -3.41
N ASP A 196 -8.88 -15.26 -4.74
CA ASP A 196 -7.63 -15.52 -5.46
C ASP A 196 -6.58 -14.44 -5.21
N ASP A 197 -6.98 -13.17 -5.13
CA ASP A 197 -6.09 -12.05 -4.78
C ASP A 197 -5.45 -12.27 -3.41
N VAL A 198 -6.26 -12.66 -2.42
CA VAL A 198 -5.79 -12.89 -1.04
C VAL A 198 -4.92 -14.13 -0.93
N LEU A 199 -5.26 -15.23 -1.62
CA LEU A 199 -4.46 -16.46 -1.62
C LEU A 199 -3.08 -16.23 -2.27
N LYS A 200 -3.03 -15.51 -3.40
CA LYS A 200 -1.76 -15.09 -4.01
C LYS A 200 -0.96 -14.16 -3.10
N LEU A 201 -1.63 -13.28 -2.36
CA LEU A 201 -0.96 -12.38 -1.42
C LEU A 201 -0.36 -13.15 -0.24
N LEU A 202 -1.11 -14.11 0.31
CA LEU A 202 -0.67 -14.98 1.41
C LEU A 202 0.59 -15.79 1.03
N ASP A 203 0.67 -16.24 -0.22
CA ASP A 203 1.77 -17.04 -0.78
C ASP A 203 2.96 -16.20 -1.30
N THR A 204 2.90 -14.87 -1.20
CA THR A 204 4.02 -13.99 -1.61
C THR A 204 5.34 -14.48 -1.00
N ASN A 205 6.41 -14.58 -1.79
CA ASN A 205 7.71 -15.12 -1.32
C ASN A 205 7.61 -16.49 -0.61
N GLY A 206 6.69 -17.36 -1.07
CA GLY A 206 6.44 -18.67 -0.44
C GLY A 206 5.85 -18.58 0.97
N GLY A 207 5.18 -17.47 1.29
CA GLY A 207 4.62 -17.20 2.63
C GLY A 207 5.62 -16.65 3.65
N ASP A 208 6.88 -16.42 3.26
CA ASP A 208 7.92 -15.91 4.15
C ASP A 208 8.18 -14.41 3.96
N TYR A 209 7.59 -13.59 4.84
CA TYR A 209 7.76 -12.14 4.81
C TYR A 209 7.44 -11.50 6.16
N ALA A 210 7.89 -10.25 6.34
CA ALA A 210 7.43 -9.38 7.41
C ALA A 210 6.10 -8.69 7.04
N ALA A 211 5.94 -8.35 5.76
CA ALA A 211 4.68 -7.89 5.19
C ALA A 211 4.64 -8.12 3.67
N ALA A 212 3.45 -8.44 3.17
CA ALA A 212 3.17 -8.55 1.74
C ALA A 212 1.95 -7.69 1.38
N CYS A 213 2.07 -6.80 0.39
CA CYS A 213 0.99 -5.89 0.00
C CYS A 213 0.58 -6.04 -1.46
N SER A 214 -0.69 -5.75 -1.76
CA SER A 214 -1.22 -5.64 -3.13
C SER A 214 -0.80 -4.35 -3.83
N LEU A 215 -1.25 -4.14 -5.07
CA LEU A 215 -1.29 -2.84 -5.74
C LEU A 215 -2.73 -2.32 -5.79
N ASP A 216 -2.95 -1.04 -5.55
CA ASP A 216 -4.28 -0.44 -5.56
C ASP A 216 -4.49 0.58 -6.68
N PHE A 217 -5.72 0.63 -7.18
CA PHE A 217 -6.11 1.52 -8.27
C PHE A 217 -7.45 2.19 -7.99
N SER A 218 -7.46 3.52 -8.10
CA SER A 218 -8.70 4.31 -8.16
C SER A 218 -9.00 4.74 -9.59
N LYS A 219 -7.96 5.16 -10.32
CA LYS A 219 -8.03 5.59 -11.73
C LYS A 219 -6.84 5.01 -12.50
N PRO A 220 -6.91 3.73 -12.94
CA PRO A 220 -5.88 3.12 -13.80
C PRO A 220 -5.55 4.00 -15.02
N PRO A 221 -4.30 3.98 -15.52
CA PRO A 221 -3.20 3.07 -15.18
C PRO A 221 -2.35 3.51 -13.97
N SER A 222 -2.69 4.64 -13.34
CA SER A 222 -1.95 5.14 -12.18
C SER A 222 -2.32 4.35 -10.91
N TYR A 223 -1.31 3.85 -10.20
CA TYR A 223 -1.54 3.27 -8.87
C TYR A 223 -1.87 4.38 -7.85
N TYR A 224 -2.67 4.05 -6.84
CA TYR A 224 -3.30 5.06 -5.97
C TYR A 224 -2.44 5.43 -4.75
N ASP A 225 -2.08 4.46 -3.89
CA ASP A 225 -1.43 4.76 -2.61
C ASP A 225 0.06 5.05 -2.77
N THR A 226 0.35 6.32 -3.06
CA THR A 226 1.70 6.88 -3.16
C THR A 226 2.31 7.25 -1.82
N PHE A 227 1.53 7.24 -0.74
CA PHE A 227 1.98 7.70 0.57
C PHE A 227 2.72 6.58 1.33
N ALA A 228 2.20 5.34 1.29
CA ALA A 228 2.79 4.21 1.98
C ALA A 228 3.90 3.51 1.17
N LEU A 229 3.78 3.46 -0.16
CA LEU A 229 4.70 2.69 -1.01
C LEU A 229 6.07 3.36 -1.13
N ARG A 230 7.12 2.70 -0.63
CA ARG A 230 8.53 3.15 -0.72
C ARG A 230 9.41 2.05 -1.25
N ASP A 231 10.18 2.33 -2.30
CA ASP A 231 11.13 1.36 -2.86
C ASP A 231 12.24 0.98 -1.87
N THR A 232 13.10 0.02 -2.20
CA THR A 232 14.16 -0.43 -1.27
C THR A 232 15.16 0.65 -0.83
N ALA A 233 15.20 1.81 -1.49
CA ALA A 233 16.02 2.95 -1.07
C ALA A 233 15.25 3.94 -0.18
N GLY A 234 14.02 3.59 0.22
CA GLY A 234 13.08 4.43 0.94
C GLY A 234 12.52 5.57 0.10
N GLN A 235 12.56 5.47 -1.23
CA GLN A 235 12.07 6.53 -2.12
C GLN A 235 10.64 6.25 -2.54
N SER A 236 9.83 7.30 -2.71
CA SER A 236 8.55 7.17 -3.41
C SER A 236 8.79 6.82 -4.90
N HIS A 237 7.70 6.67 -5.64
CA HIS A 237 7.74 6.33 -7.05
C HIS A 237 8.46 7.38 -7.91
N THR A 238 9.05 6.92 -9.02
CA THR A 238 9.48 7.78 -10.14
C THR A 238 8.30 8.13 -11.05
N THR A 239 7.39 7.19 -11.24
CA THR A 239 6.17 7.31 -12.04
C THR A 239 5.02 6.57 -11.37
N GLN A 240 3.80 7.11 -11.43
CA GLN A 240 2.60 6.36 -10.99
C GLN A 240 2.15 5.31 -12.00
N SER A 241 2.70 5.33 -13.21
CA SER A 241 2.58 4.24 -14.18
C SER A 241 3.76 3.28 -14.10
N TRP A 242 3.53 2.04 -14.53
CA TRP A 242 4.55 0.99 -14.56
C TRP A 242 5.77 1.44 -15.39
N PRO A 243 7.04 1.15 -14.99
CA PRO A 243 7.49 0.42 -13.80
C PRO A 243 7.93 1.36 -12.67
N TYR A 244 7.05 1.57 -11.69
CA TYR A 244 6.99 2.67 -10.72
C TYR A 244 8.32 3.14 -10.08
N PHE A 245 9.26 2.22 -9.82
CA PHE A 245 10.35 2.43 -8.86
C PHE A 245 11.63 3.07 -9.41
N LYS A 246 12.31 3.82 -8.53
CA LYS A 246 13.64 4.40 -8.80
C LYS A 246 14.76 3.42 -8.48
N SER A 247 14.67 2.72 -7.34
CA SER A 247 15.62 1.68 -6.94
C SER A 247 15.70 0.57 -7.98
N SER A 248 16.91 0.13 -8.29
CA SER A 248 17.15 -0.97 -9.22
C SER A 248 16.61 -2.29 -8.71
N ALA A 249 16.69 -2.57 -7.40
CA ALA A 249 16.20 -3.82 -6.82
C ALA A 249 14.69 -3.96 -7.01
N SER A 250 13.90 -2.98 -6.53
CA SER A 250 12.44 -2.98 -6.70
C SER A 250 12.03 -2.95 -8.17
N ARG A 251 12.66 -2.10 -8.99
CA ARG A 251 12.32 -2.00 -10.42
C ARG A 251 12.62 -3.28 -11.18
N ASN A 252 13.78 -3.89 -10.97
CA ASN A 252 14.15 -5.10 -11.69
C ASN A 252 13.24 -6.27 -11.30
N ALA A 253 12.89 -6.41 -10.03
CA ALA A 253 11.93 -7.41 -9.58
C ALA A 253 10.54 -7.18 -10.22
N LEU A 254 10.06 -5.93 -10.24
CA LEU A 254 8.78 -5.57 -10.88
C LEU A 254 8.79 -5.84 -12.39
N VAL A 255 9.88 -5.47 -13.09
CA VAL A 255 10.01 -5.66 -14.54
C VAL A 255 10.09 -7.13 -14.92
N ASN A 256 10.71 -7.97 -14.08
CA ASN A 256 10.69 -9.42 -14.27
C ASN A 256 9.40 -10.07 -13.71
N HIS A 257 8.49 -9.27 -13.18
CA HIS A 257 7.17 -9.67 -12.69
C HIS A 257 7.23 -10.80 -11.66
N LEU A 258 8.18 -10.66 -10.72
CA LEU A 258 8.27 -11.49 -9.52
C LEU A 258 7.08 -11.19 -8.61
N ASP A 259 6.58 -12.21 -7.89
CA ASP A 259 5.56 -12.05 -6.84
C ASP A 259 6.07 -11.29 -5.62
N ALA A 260 7.39 -11.31 -5.38
CA ALA A 260 8.01 -10.67 -4.24
C ALA A 260 8.90 -9.49 -4.68
N VAL A 261 8.29 -8.33 -4.95
CA VAL A 261 9.05 -7.11 -5.26
C VAL A 261 9.51 -6.47 -3.95
N PRO A 262 10.83 -6.42 -3.65
CA PRO A 262 11.29 -5.90 -2.37
C PRO A 262 11.06 -4.39 -2.30
N VAL A 263 10.56 -3.94 -1.17
CA VAL A 263 10.25 -2.53 -0.85
C VAL A 263 10.62 -2.26 0.61
N THR A 264 10.70 -0.99 1.02
CA THR A 264 10.88 -0.65 2.43
C THR A 264 9.53 -0.56 3.15
N SER A 265 8.46 -0.21 2.43
CA SER A 265 7.09 -0.17 2.95
C SER A 265 6.06 -0.24 1.82
N CYS A 266 4.87 -0.73 2.14
CA CYS A 266 3.71 -0.77 1.25
C CYS A 266 2.40 -0.89 2.06
N TRP A 267 1.26 -0.62 1.42
CA TRP A 267 -0.06 -0.90 2.00
C TRP A 267 -1.07 -1.20 0.90
N ASN A 268 -1.31 -0.21 0.01
CA ASN A 268 -1.87 -0.39 -1.33
C ASN A 268 -3.10 -1.31 -1.39
N GLY A 269 -4.07 -1.06 -0.51
CA GLY A 269 -5.39 -1.70 -0.48
C GLY A 269 -5.49 -2.92 0.45
N ILE A 270 -4.59 -3.90 0.32
CA ILE A 270 -4.55 -5.10 1.14
C ILE A 270 -3.11 -5.38 1.56
N VAL A 271 -2.91 -5.69 2.84
CA VAL A 271 -1.61 -6.14 3.36
C VAL A 271 -1.76 -7.31 4.33
N VAL A 272 -0.84 -8.25 4.24
CA VAL A 272 -0.71 -9.36 5.17
C VAL A 272 0.57 -9.20 5.98
N MET A 273 0.50 -9.43 7.29
CA MET A 273 1.65 -9.43 8.20
C MET A 273 1.57 -10.65 9.13
N PRO A 274 2.71 -11.23 9.58
CA PRO A 274 2.68 -12.18 10.68
C PRO A 274 2.00 -11.57 11.92
N ALA A 275 1.21 -12.37 12.65
CA ALA A 275 0.51 -11.90 13.83
C ALA A 275 1.43 -11.69 15.04
N GLU A 276 2.55 -12.42 15.09
CA GLU A 276 3.49 -12.46 16.22
C GLU A 276 3.93 -11.07 16.71
N PRO A 277 4.38 -10.13 15.84
CA PRO A 277 4.83 -8.81 16.30
C PRO A 277 3.77 -7.98 17.03
N PHE A 278 2.48 -8.22 16.77
CA PHE A 278 1.38 -7.50 17.41
C PHE A 278 1.08 -8.00 18.82
N VAL A 279 1.26 -9.30 19.06
CA VAL A 279 0.90 -9.97 20.32
C VAL A 279 2.10 -10.20 21.24
N SER A 280 3.32 -10.21 20.71
CA SER A 280 4.55 -10.46 21.46
C SER A 280 5.07 -9.21 22.19
N SER A 281 6.26 -9.30 22.78
CA SER A 281 6.88 -8.21 23.53
C SER A 281 7.17 -6.96 22.69
N SER A 282 7.25 -7.09 21.36
CA SER A 282 7.41 -5.94 20.46
C SER A 282 6.22 -4.99 20.49
N LYS A 283 5.00 -5.51 20.76
CA LYS A 283 3.75 -4.74 20.82
C LYS A 283 3.59 -3.80 19.62
N LEU A 284 3.78 -4.32 18.40
CA LEU A 284 3.70 -3.54 17.17
C LEU A 284 2.32 -2.88 17.06
N ARG A 285 2.26 -1.55 16.88
CA ARG A 285 1.01 -0.78 16.75
C ARG A 285 1.14 0.26 15.67
N PHE A 286 0.02 0.64 15.08
CA PHE A 286 -0.04 1.80 14.20
C PHE A 286 0.18 3.07 15.01
N ARG A 287 0.89 4.04 14.44
CA ARG A 287 1.12 5.36 15.05
C ARG A 287 1.23 6.42 13.97
N GLY A 288 0.97 7.68 14.35
CA GLY A 288 1.47 8.84 13.61
C GLY A 288 2.86 9.25 14.11
N VAL A 289 3.43 10.26 13.47
CA VAL A 289 4.61 10.94 14.06
C VAL A 289 4.22 11.74 15.30
N ALA A 290 5.17 11.94 16.20
CA ALA A 290 4.98 12.77 17.39
C ALA A 290 4.49 14.18 17.01
N ASP A 291 3.60 14.77 17.81
CA ASP A 291 3.03 16.09 17.53
C ASP A 291 4.12 17.16 17.40
N SER A 292 5.12 17.14 18.28
CA SER A 292 6.30 18.02 18.17
C SER A 292 7.12 17.85 16.89
N LEU A 293 7.08 16.68 16.23
CA LEU A 293 7.71 16.49 14.92
C LEU A 293 6.79 17.03 13.80
N ALA A 294 5.49 16.87 13.95
CA ALA A 294 4.49 17.40 13.02
C ALA A 294 4.48 18.93 12.97
N GLU A 295 4.81 19.60 14.07
CA GLU A 295 5.03 21.06 14.13
C GLU A 295 6.13 21.55 13.16
N HIS A 296 7.06 20.67 12.77
CA HIS A 296 8.04 20.96 11.71
C HIS A 296 7.46 20.75 10.30
N HIS A 297 6.14 20.67 10.16
CA HIS A 297 5.39 20.42 8.92
C HIS A 297 5.89 19.15 8.22
N LEU A 298 5.90 18.08 8.99
CA LEU A 298 6.24 16.72 8.57
C LEU A 298 5.10 15.79 8.95
N GLU A 299 4.74 14.89 8.05
CA GLU A 299 3.76 13.85 8.31
C GLU A 299 4.24 12.53 7.73
N GLY A 300 3.84 11.41 8.32
CA GLY A 300 4.19 10.08 7.83
C GLY A 300 3.02 9.13 8.00
N SER A 301 2.62 8.44 6.94
CA SER A 301 1.49 7.51 6.98
C SER A 301 1.73 6.41 8.02
N GLU A 302 0.71 6.10 8.81
CA GLU A 302 0.69 4.98 9.75
C GLU A 302 0.89 3.64 9.03
N CYS A 303 0.41 3.53 7.79
CA CYS A 303 0.60 2.38 6.91
C CYS A 303 2.05 2.21 6.45
N CYS A 304 2.84 3.28 6.46
CA CYS A 304 4.28 3.22 6.19
C CYS A 304 5.07 2.97 7.48
N LEU A 305 4.77 3.74 8.53
CA LEU A 305 5.51 3.74 9.79
C LEU A 305 5.48 2.37 10.48
N ILE A 306 4.39 1.62 10.32
CA ILE A 306 4.29 0.24 10.82
C ILE A 306 5.45 -0.66 10.35
N HIS A 307 6.01 -0.43 9.15
CA HIS A 307 7.14 -1.20 8.64
C HIS A 307 8.47 -0.78 9.24
N ALA A 308 8.61 0.50 9.63
CA ALA A 308 9.79 0.99 10.35
C ALA A 308 9.85 0.40 11.76
N ASP A 309 8.69 0.18 12.37
CA ASP A 309 8.56 -0.33 13.74
C ASP A 309 8.49 -1.87 13.80
N ASN A 310 8.14 -2.53 12.70
CA ASN A 310 8.06 -3.99 12.66
C ASN A 310 9.46 -4.64 12.74
N PRO A 311 9.76 -5.41 13.79
CA PRO A 311 11.08 -6.02 13.98
C PRO A 311 11.43 -7.02 12.87
N LEU A 312 10.44 -7.61 12.20
CA LEU A 312 10.63 -8.59 11.15
C LEU A 312 11.03 -7.95 9.81
N SER A 313 10.78 -6.65 9.60
CA SER A 313 11.03 -5.99 8.30
C SER A 313 12.46 -6.15 7.80
N LYS A 314 13.44 -6.16 8.73
CA LYS A 314 14.87 -6.31 8.38
C LYS A 314 15.28 -7.74 8.09
N THR A 315 14.63 -8.73 8.69
CA THR A 315 15.03 -10.14 8.63
C THR A 315 14.22 -10.94 7.62
N ARG A 316 12.93 -10.64 7.47
CA ARG A 316 12.00 -11.33 6.56
C ARG A 316 11.58 -10.48 5.36
N GLY A 317 11.86 -9.18 5.35
CA GLY A 317 11.60 -8.29 4.22
C GLY A 317 10.14 -7.85 4.06
N VAL A 318 9.94 -6.77 3.32
CA VAL A 318 8.62 -6.25 2.92
C VAL A 318 8.51 -6.36 1.41
N TYR A 319 7.40 -6.92 0.93
CA TYR A 319 7.22 -7.20 -0.49
C TYR A 319 5.90 -6.63 -1.02
N LEU A 320 6.00 -6.02 -2.19
CA LEU A 320 4.85 -5.71 -3.03
C LEU A 320 4.62 -6.89 -3.98
N ASN A 321 3.39 -7.38 -4.07
CA ASN A 321 3.01 -8.43 -5.02
C ASN A 321 2.28 -7.84 -6.24
N PRO A 322 2.94 -7.70 -7.40
CA PRO A 322 2.34 -7.09 -8.59
C PRO A 322 1.28 -7.97 -9.26
N ARG A 323 1.12 -9.24 -8.82
CA ARG A 323 0.06 -10.14 -9.29
C ARG A 323 -1.26 -9.91 -8.57
N VAL A 324 -1.23 -9.24 -7.41
CA VAL A 324 -2.39 -8.92 -6.59
C VAL A 324 -2.74 -7.45 -6.80
N ARG A 325 -3.82 -7.19 -7.53
CA ARG A 325 -4.24 -5.83 -7.90
C ARG A 325 -5.66 -5.62 -7.41
N VAL A 326 -5.93 -4.51 -6.74
CA VAL A 326 -7.24 -4.22 -6.15
C VAL A 326 -7.74 -2.85 -6.59
N GLY A 327 -9.05 -2.67 -6.61
CA GLY A 327 -9.68 -1.46 -7.14
C GLY A 327 -10.60 -0.79 -6.12
N TYR A 328 -10.57 0.54 -6.00
CA TYR A 328 -11.53 1.27 -5.16
C TYR A 328 -12.96 1.28 -5.70
N ASN A 329 -13.17 0.72 -6.89
CA ASN A 329 -14.47 0.44 -7.49
C ASN A 329 -14.30 -0.66 -8.53
N MET A 330 -15.43 -1.26 -8.95
CA MET A 330 -15.41 -2.37 -9.91
C MET A 330 -14.80 -1.99 -11.26
N ALA A 331 -15.03 -0.76 -11.75
CA ALA A 331 -14.45 -0.31 -13.01
C ALA A 331 -12.91 -0.24 -12.94
N ALA A 332 -12.35 0.25 -11.83
CA ALA A 332 -10.92 0.26 -11.60
C ALA A 332 -10.34 -1.16 -11.48
N TYR A 333 -11.04 -2.06 -10.78
CA TYR A 333 -10.64 -3.46 -10.65
C TYR A 333 -10.62 -4.17 -12.02
N GLN A 334 -11.69 -4.05 -12.81
CA GLN A 334 -11.80 -4.65 -14.14
C GLN A 334 -10.76 -4.09 -15.12
N ALA A 335 -10.48 -2.79 -15.06
CA ALA A 335 -9.48 -2.16 -15.93
C ALA A 335 -8.06 -2.71 -15.72
N VAL A 336 -7.76 -3.24 -14.51
CA VAL A 336 -6.50 -3.94 -14.24
C VAL A 336 -6.64 -5.45 -14.27
N HIS A 337 -7.79 -6.02 -14.62
CA HIS A 337 -8.00 -7.46 -14.86
C HIS A 337 -8.70 -7.67 -16.22
N PRO A 338 -8.03 -7.34 -17.34
CA PRO A 338 -8.64 -7.51 -18.65
C PRO A 338 -8.94 -8.99 -18.90
N GLU A 339 -10.12 -9.29 -19.46
CA GLU A 339 -10.50 -10.65 -19.84
C GLU A 339 -9.53 -11.28 -20.87
N GLN A 340 -8.90 -10.42 -21.68
CA GLN A 340 -7.96 -10.83 -22.72
C GLN A 340 -6.68 -9.99 -22.66
N GLY A 341 -5.54 -10.67 -22.66
CA GLY A 341 -4.23 -10.02 -22.71
C GLY A 341 -3.68 -9.62 -21.34
N ALA A 342 -2.56 -8.90 -21.34
CA ALA A 342 -1.93 -8.39 -20.13
C ALA A 342 -2.52 -7.02 -19.79
N TRP A 343 -2.60 -6.73 -18.49
CA TRP A 343 -3.03 -5.42 -17.99
C TRP A 343 -2.07 -4.28 -18.31
N VAL A 344 -0.80 -4.60 -18.61
CA VAL A 344 0.17 -3.63 -19.12
C VAL A 344 0.42 -3.94 -20.59
N SER A 345 0.06 -3.02 -21.47
CA SER A 345 0.25 -3.23 -22.91
C SER A 345 1.73 -3.19 -23.30
N VAL A 346 2.05 -3.77 -24.47
CA VAL A 346 3.40 -3.67 -25.09
C VAL A 346 3.86 -2.21 -25.20
N TRP A 347 2.93 -1.30 -25.52
CA TRP A 347 3.23 0.13 -25.62
C TRP A 347 3.48 0.78 -24.26
N ASP A 348 2.71 0.42 -23.23
CA ASP A 348 2.93 0.92 -21.87
C ASP A 348 4.26 0.41 -21.29
N ILE A 349 4.64 -0.83 -21.61
CA ILE A 349 5.95 -1.38 -21.24
C ILE A 349 7.06 -0.56 -21.92
N PHE A 350 6.98 -0.39 -23.24
CA PHE A 350 7.98 0.36 -23.99
C PHE A 350 8.09 1.81 -23.49
N SER A 351 6.98 2.54 -23.50
CA SER A 351 6.96 3.95 -23.11
C SER A 351 7.30 4.13 -21.63
N GLY A 352 6.80 3.27 -20.74
CA GLY A 352 7.10 3.27 -19.32
C GLY A 352 8.58 3.07 -19.02
N LEU A 353 9.26 2.12 -19.67
CA LEU A 353 10.70 1.91 -19.51
C LEU A 353 11.51 3.15 -19.88
N TRP A 354 11.17 3.81 -20.99
CA TRP A 354 11.86 5.02 -21.46
C TRP A 354 11.55 6.25 -20.60
N ILE A 355 10.28 6.48 -20.27
CA ILE A 355 9.87 7.59 -19.39
C ILE A 355 10.54 7.45 -18.03
N ASN A 356 10.51 6.25 -17.44
CA ASN A 356 11.15 6.00 -16.15
C ASN A 356 12.68 6.19 -16.27
N ARG A 357 13.33 5.70 -17.33
CA ARG A 357 14.77 5.92 -17.57
C ARG A 357 15.12 7.41 -17.66
N LEU A 358 14.37 8.19 -18.42
CA LEU A 358 14.57 9.64 -18.56
C LEU A 358 14.36 10.35 -17.22
N LYS A 359 13.23 10.10 -16.54
CA LYS A 359 12.92 10.75 -15.26
C LYS A 359 13.97 10.46 -14.19
N ARG A 360 14.55 9.26 -14.13
CA ARG A 360 15.62 8.97 -13.16
C ARG A 360 16.86 9.85 -13.36
N TRP A 361 17.13 10.30 -14.58
CA TRP A 361 18.31 11.13 -14.90
C TRP A 361 17.99 12.63 -14.83
N THR A 362 16.75 13.04 -15.07
CA THR A 362 16.36 14.45 -15.14
C THR A 362 15.69 14.96 -13.85
N MET A 363 15.07 14.07 -13.07
CA MET A 363 14.33 14.45 -11.87
C MET A 363 15.27 14.53 -10.65
N VAL A 364 15.56 15.76 -10.25
CA VAL A 364 16.23 16.09 -8.98
C VAL A 364 15.17 16.61 -8.01
N THR A 365 14.98 15.93 -6.88
CA THR A 365 14.06 16.39 -5.83
C THR A 365 14.84 16.79 -4.58
N PHE A 366 14.50 17.97 -4.04
CA PHE A 366 15.07 18.47 -2.79
C PHE A 366 14.23 18.10 -1.56
N GLU A 367 13.08 17.47 -1.77
CA GLU A 367 12.13 17.10 -0.71
C GLU A 367 12.79 16.28 0.40
N ARG A 368 13.55 15.24 0.05
CA ARG A 368 14.28 14.41 1.03
C ARG A 368 15.27 15.22 1.86
N TRP A 369 15.92 16.21 1.25
CA TRP A 369 16.84 17.09 1.97
C TRP A 369 16.09 18.00 2.95
N VAL A 370 14.95 18.54 2.54
CA VAL A 370 14.07 19.35 3.41
C VAL A 370 13.58 18.52 4.60
N VAL A 371 13.06 17.32 4.34
CA VAL A 371 12.59 16.37 5.37
C VAL A 371 13.70 16.04 6.36
N ARG A 372 14.87 15.60 5.87
CA ARG A 372 16.04 15.30 6.73
C ARG A 372 16.48 16.48 7.58
N ARG A 373 16.52 17.68 7.00
CA ARG A 373 16.93 18.89 7.72
C ARG A 373 15.97 19.22 8.85
N ARG A 374 14.67 19.02 8.65
CA ARG A 374 13.63 19.26 9.65
C ARG A 374 13.67 18.21 10.78
N ILE A 375 13.81 16.93 10.43
CA ILE A 375 14.03 15.87 11.42
C ILE A 375 15.27 16.18 12.27
N ALA A 376 16.41 16.47 11.63
CA ALA A 376 17.65 16.77 12.33
C ALA A 376 17.58 18.03 13.21
N ARG A 377 16.67 18.96 12.92
CA ARG A 377 16.39 20.11 13.79
C ARG A 377 15.57 19.65 15.00
N TRP A 378 14.47 18.94 14.77
CA TRP A 378 13.61 18.41 15.82
C TRP A 378 14.35 17.48 16.80
N GLU A 379 15.24 16.62 16.30
CA GLU A 379 16.06 15.72 17.13
C GLU A 379 17.03 16.50 18.05
N LYS A 380 17.48 17.69 17.64
CA LYS A 380 18.35 18.55 18.45
C LYS A 380 17.58 19.32 19.54
N GLU A 381 16.28 19.51 19.37
CA GLU A 381 15.44 20.28 20.29
C GLU A 381 15.06 19.49 21.56
N GLY A 382 15.23 18.16 21.59
CA GLY A 382 14.89 17.35 22.75
C GLY A 382 15.77 16.12 22.90
N LEU A 383 16.20 15.87 24.14
CA LEU A 383 17.02 14.70 24.47
C LEU A 383 16.26 13.41 24.16
N GLY A 384 16.93 12.50 23.43
CA GLY A 384 16.39 11.18 23.08
C GLY A 384 15.35 11.16 21.95
N ARG A 385 15.03 12.31 21.34
CA ARG A 385 14.14 12.36 20.17
C ARG A 385 14.80 11.67 18.97
N ARG A 386 14.08 10.73 18.36
CA ARG A 386 14.49 10.03 17.13
C ARG A 386 13.28 9.48 16.40
N GLU A 387 13.25 9.62 15.08
CA GLU A 387 12.21 9.00 14.23
C GLU A 387 12.84 7.92 13.32
N PRO A 388 12.64 6.63 13.60
CA PRO A 388 13.20 5.55 12.79
C PRO A 388 12.59 5.48 11.37
N GLY A 389 11.39 6.01 11.17
CA GLY A 389 10.63 6.00 9.92
C GLY A 389 10.90 7.20 8.99
N GLU A 390 12.11 7.75 8.94
CA GLU A 390 12.47 8.88 8.05
C GLU A 390 11.95 8.69 6.61
N PHE A 391 12.03 7.47 6.07
CA PHE A 391 11.63 7.14 4.70
C PHE A 391 10.12 7.25 4.45
N CYS A 392 9.31 7.30 5.51
CA CYS A 392 7.87 7.52 5.44
C CYS A 392 7.47 8.99 5.46
N LEU A 393 8.39 9.87 5.89
CA LEU A 393 8.04 11.26 6.12
C LEU A 393 8.01 12.06 4.82
N ILE A 394 6.98 12.90 4.71
CA ILE A 394 6.79 13.84 3.62
C ILE A 394 6.71 15.27 4.18
N ASN A 395 7.02 16.23 3.32
CA ASN A 395 6.91 17.65 3.65
C ASN A 395 5.47 18.13 3.41
N GLU A 396 4.56 17.72 4.29
CA GLU A 396 3.13 17.98 4.18
C GLU A 396 2.47 17.89 5.57
N MET A 397 1.28 18.48 5.71
CA MET A 397 0.41 18.30 6.87
C MET A 397 -1.00 17.89 6.43
N GLN A 398 -1.60 16.94 7.14
CA GLN A 398 -2.93 16.40 6.83
C GLN A 398 -3.83 16.42 8.05
N VAL A 399 -5.01 17.05 7.92
CA VAL A 399 -6.00 17.17 9.00
C VAL A 399 -7.33 16.55 8.61
N LEU A 400 -8.08 16.11 9.61
CA LEU A 400 -9.43 15.58 9.45
C LEU A 400 -10.41 16.72 9.13
N VAL A 401 -11.38 16.44 8.26
CA VAL A 401 -12.56 17.30 8.03
C VAL A 401 -13.83 16.45 8.06
N ALA A 402 -14.99 17.07 8.21
CA ALA A 402 -16.28 16.37 8.38
C ALA A 402 -16.54 15.27 7.33
N ARG A 403 -16.11 15.50 6.08
CA ARG A 403 -16.27 14.57 4.96
C ARG A 403 -14.94 14.03 4.42
N GLY A 404 -13.98 13.76 5.31
CA GLY A 404 -12.71 13.14 4.95
C GLY A 404 -11.52 13.85 5.57
N TRP A 405 -10.61 14.36 4.74
CA TRP A 405 -9.39 15.02 5.20
C TRP A 405 -8.92 16.09 4.20
N ALA A 406 -8.02 16.96 4.63
CA ALA A 406 -7.47 18.04 3.81
C ALA A 406 -5.96 18.23 4.05
N HIS A 407 -5.28 18.72 3.00
CA HIS A 407 -3.91 19.22 3.07
C HIS A 407 -3.90 20.65 3.63
N VAL A 408 -2.91 20.99 4.45
CA VAL A 408 -2.80 22.32 5.11
C VAL A 408 -1.40 22.86 5.12
#